data_AF-A0A1K0FKB4-F1
#
_entry.id   AF-A0A1K0FKB4-F1
#
_cell.length_a   1.000
_cell.length_b   1.000
_cell.length_c   1.000
_cell.angle_alpha   90.00
_cell.angle_beta   90.00
_cell.angle_gamma   90.00
#
_symmetry.space_group_name_H-M   'P 1'
#
loop_
_entity.id
_entity.type
_entity.pdbx_description
1 polymer ?
#
loop_
_entity_poly.entity_id
_entity_poly.type
_entity_poly.pdbx_seq_one_letter_code
_entity_poly.pdbx_strand_id
1 'polypeptide(L)'
;MFHGSIPADLRAIIYEHAAAWPAMDLFVGCSGNYTIERVLHARPGEQRPIHGNDVQAYSSAIGWWLAGQPLPYALKDEHREELAWLEPYLTTSTDTLASLMLGTRFLQFVGRTGLYYERMVAATIGQFPTMHAKTTAKLNALTVRLASYYCGDVRAYLRDVVPADAPVAMFPPFYAGDYESQFAAIDEFFDWPAPSYDTLDEDGKEEIIGAVLDRPHWILGLHIERPELRAQLRGVVQTSNRGLPIYVYASSGPRRVVRPVQQTAPIPMPKISPTDELGDRMSVHPLTGGQFAQVRSQFMSKTILPGSPLLACGVAVDGRLVGAFAFLPPKFDPACAYLMSDFPVSWSRYRRLSKLIVMAAMTRESQLLLQRSLSKRITAWSTTAFTNHPNSAKYGRGIPGVKLQKRSEPAADGVHRYQLQYGGPIGGWSCDEALTEWKRKHGKDQKS
;
A
#
# COMPACT_ATOMS: atom_id res chain seq x y z
N MET A 1 4.99 -2.77 -0.43
CA MET A 1 5.39 -2.25 0.89
C MET A 1 5.52 -3.47 1.78
N PHE A 2 6.60 -3.61 2.55
CA PHE A 2 6.81 -4.74 3.46
C PHE A 2 5.84 -4.63 4.64
N HIS A 3 5.12 -5.69 5.02
CA HIS A 3 4.00 -5.61 6.00
C HIS A 3 4.42 -5.54 7.48
N GLY A 4 5.71 -5.49 7.82
CA GLY A 4 6.19 -5.26 9.20
C GLY A 4 6.75 -3.88 9.52
N SER A 5 6.43 -2.88 8.70
CA SER A 5 6.88 -1.50 8.91
C SER A 5 5.74 -0.61 9.43
N ILE A 6 5.95 0.07 10.57
CA ILE A 6 4.98 1.06 11.04
C ILE A 6 5.03 2.37 10.23
N PRO A 7 3.90 3.10 10.05
CA PRO A 7 3.86 4.39 9.37
C PRO A 7 4.76 5.46 10.00
N ALA A 8 5.23 6.42 9.20
CA ALA A 8 6.08 7.53 9.67
C ALA A 8 5.43 8.33 10.81
N ASP A 9 4.11 8.55 10.75
CA ASP A 9 3.36 9.24 11.79
C ASP A 9 3.32 8.46 13.11
N LEU A 10 3.19 7.13 13.04
CA LEU A 10 3.27 6.28 14.23
C LEU A 10 4.68 6.29 14.84
N ARG A 11 5.72 6.29 13.99
CA ARG A 11 7.11 6.45 14.43
C ARG A 11 7.32 7.75 15.18
N ALA A 12 6.76 8.86 14.69
CA ALA A 12 6.86 10.16 15.36
C ALA A 12 6.20 10.15 16.75
N ILE A 13 5.03 9.51 16.88
CA ILE A 13 4.36 9.34 18.18
C ILE A 13 5.24 8.51 19.12
N ILE A 14 5.74 7.35 18.69
CA ILE A 14 6.62 6.52 19.53
C ILE A 14 7.88 7.30 19.96
N TYR A 15 8.49 8.05 19.03
CA TYR A 15 9.63 8.90 19.33
C TYR A 15 9.31 9.94 20.41
N GLU A 16 8.16 10.60 20.33
CA GLU A 16 7.73 11.61 21.31
C GLU A 16 7.47 11.00 22.69
N HIS A 17 6.77 9.85 22.75
CA HIS A 17 6.45 9.19 24.01
C HIS A 17 7.70 8.65 24.72
N ALA A 18 8.61 8.02 23.99
CA ALA A 18 9.84 7.49 24.57
C ALA A 18 10.77 8.57 25.12
N ALA A 19 10.49 9.86 24.87
CA ALA A 19 11.32 10.99 25.33
C ALA A 19 11.07 11.32 26.80
N ALA A 20 9.90 10.92 27.32
CA ALA A 20 9.56 11.04 28.73
C ALA A 20 9.94 9.80 29.55
N TRP A 21 10.49 8.76 28.92
CA TRP A 21 10.91 7.54 29.61
C TRP A 21 12.26 7.71 30.30
N PRO A 22 12.49 7.02 31.43
CA PRO A 22 13.78 7.00 32.11
C PRO A 22 14.93 6.54 31.21
N ALA A 23 16.15 6.90 31.60
CA ALA A 23 17.38 6.50 30.93
C ALA A 23 17.74 5.04 31.30
N MET A 24 16.99 4.09 30.75
CA MET A 24 17.19 2.66 30.94
C MET A 24 17.00 1.89 29.63
N ASP A 25 17.31 0.60 29.66
CA ASP A 25 17.20 -0.30 28.51
C ASP A 25 15.77 -0.34 27.99
N LEU A 26 15.63 -0.35 26.66
CA LEU A 26 14.34 -0.33 25.96
C LEU A 26 14.04 -1.71 25.38
N PHE A 27 12.79 -2.15 25.54
CA PHE A 27 12.37 -3.47 25.07
C PHE A 27 11.27 -3.32 24.02
N VAL A 28 11.44 -4.03 22.90
CA VAL A 28 10.50 -4.01 21.78
C VAL A 28 10.04 -5.43 21.50
N GLY A 29 8.72 -5.62 21.55
CA GLY A 29 8.07 -6.87 21.18
C GLY A 29 7.46 -6.79 19.77
N CYS A 30 7.47 -7.92 19.06
CA CYS A 30 6.97 -8.03 17.69
C CYS A 30 7.65 -7.03 16.72
N SER A 31 8.99 -7.05 16.69
CA SER A 31 9.85 -6.09 15.99
C SER A 31 9.58 -5.95 14.48
N GLY A 32 9.18 -7.03 13.81
CA GLY A 32 8.95 -7.13 12.38
C GLY A 32 10.15 -6.64 11.58
N ASN A 33 10.03 -5.43 11.02
CA ASN A 33 11.07 -4.80 10.20
C ASN A 33 11.97 -3.82 10.98
N TYR A 34 11.96 -3.93 12.31
CA TYR A 34 12.73 -3.15 13.27
C TYR A 34 12.50 -1.64 13.18
N THR A 35 11.29 -1.24 12.78
CA THR A 35 10.98 0.18 12.56
C THR A 35 10.83 0.97 13.85
N ILE A 36 10.48 0.31 14.97
CA ILE A 36 10.41 0.93 16.30
C ILE A 36 11.84 1.17 16.82
N GLU A 37 12.69 0.16 16.74
CA GLU A 37 14.09 0.17 17.20
C GLU A 37 14.91 1.21 16.45
N ARG A 38 14.72 1.32 15.12
CA ARG A 38 15.36 2.38 14.33
C ARG A 38 14.98 3.78 14.82
N VAL A 39 13.75 3.97 15.27
CA VAL A 39 13.26 5.26 15.78
C VAL A 39 13.83 5.54 17.16
N LEU A 40 13.85 4.54 18.02
CA LEU A 40 14.41 4.64 19.37
C LEU A 40 15.94 4.87 19.34
N HIS A 41 16.64 4.26 18.39
CA HIS A 41 18.08 4.41 18.18
C HIS A 41 18.47 5.78 17.57
N ALA A 42 17.60 6.39 16.75
CA ALA A 42 17.93 7.62 16.02
C ALA A 42 18.03 8.89 16.91
N ARG A 43 18.08 8.75 18.23
CA ARG A 43 18.11 9.85 19.20
C ARG A 43 19.51 10.44 19.33
N PRO A 44 19.71 11.71 18.96
CA PRO A 44 20.99 12.37 19.14
C PRO A 44 21.33 12.49 20.63
N GLY A 45 22.52 12.04 21.02
CA GLY A 45 23.05 12.20 22.39
C GLY A 45 22.56 11.18 23.43
N GLU A 46 21.65 10.27 23.07
CA GLU A 46 21.11 9.25 23.96
C GLU A 46 21.29 7.85 23.33
N GLN A 47 22.26 7.09 23.80
CA GLN A 47 22.43 5.68 23.42
C GLN A 47 21.90 4.79 24.54
N ARG A 48 20.61 4.47 24.48
CA ARG A 48 20.01 3.44 25.35
C ARG A 48 20.13 2.07 24.67
N PRO A 49 20.54 1.02 25.38
CA PRO A 49 20.45 -0.35 24.88
C PRO A 49 19.02 -0.67 24.45
N ILE A 50 18.87 -1.31 23.28
CA ILE A 50 17.58 -1.71 22.73
C ILE A 50 17.58 -3.22 22.56
N HIS A 51 16.56 -3.86 23.09
CA HIS A 51 16.34 -5.30 23.00
C HIS A 51 15.12 -5.57 22.12
N GLY A 52 15.26 -6.47 21.16
CA GLY A 52 14.20 -6.81 20.21
C GLY A 52 13.70 -8.24 20.37
N ASN A 53 12.49 -8.49 19.89
CA ASN A 53 11.88 -9.81 19.88
C ASN A 53 11.02 -10.03 18.64
N ASP A 54 11.14 -11.21 18.05
CA ASP A 54 10.22 -11.71 17.02
C ASP A 54 10.26 -13.24 16.95
N VAL A 55 9.33 -13.82 16.19
CA VAL A 55 9.16 -15.26 15.97
C VAL A 55 9.41 -15.69 14.52
N GLN A 56 9.48 -14.77 13.55
CA GLN A 56 9.51 -15.15 12.13
C GLN A 56 10.90 -15.19 11.53
N ALA A 57 11.12 -16.10 10.57
CA ALA A 57 12.41 -16.30 9.91
C ALA A 57 13.07 -15.00 9.46
N TYR A 58 12.33 -14.18 8.72
CA TYR A 58 12.89 -12.94 8.18
C TYR A 58 13.28 -11.92 9.26
N SER A 59 12.38 -11.66 10.21
CA SER A 59 12.63 -10.74 11.31
C SER A 59 13.70 -11.27 12.27
N SER A 60 13.78 -12.58 12.48
CA SER A 60 14.81 -13.21 13.31
C SER A 60 16.20 -13.08 12.69
N ALA A 61 16.32 -13.26 11.36
CA ALA A 61 17.57 -12.99 10.65
C ALA A 61 18.05 -11.54 10.85
N ILE A 62 17.14 -10.56 10.76
CA ILE A 62 17.49 -9.15 11.02
C ILE A 62 17.87 -8.95 12.50
N GLY A 63 17.13 -9.54 13.43
CA GLY A 63 17.36 -9.42 14.88
C GLY A 63 18.72 -9.92 15.30
N TRP A 64 19.06 -11.16 14.90
CA TRP A 64 20.39 -11.73 15.13
C TRP A 64 21.47 -10.85 14.53
N TRP A 65 21.30 -10.38 13.29
CA TRP A 65 22.29 -9.54 12.62
C TRP A 65 22.48 -8.19 13.33
N LEU A 66 21.39 -7.52 13.74
CA LEU A 66 21.46 -6.25 14.45
C LEU A 66 22.05 -6.39 15.85
N ALA A 67 21.88 -7.55 16.50
CA ALA A 67 22.47 -7.89 17.79
C ALA A 67 23.91 -8.42 17.67
N GLY A 68 24.46 -8.55 16.46
CA GLY A 68 25.79 -9.14 16.23
C GLY A 68 25.88 -10.63 16.59
N GLN A 69 24.74 -11.32 16.67
CA GLN A 69 24.64 -12.75 16.94
C GLN A 69 24.82 -13.55 15.64
N PRO A 70 25.22 -14.83 15.71
CA PRO A 70 25.30 -15.70 14.53
C PRO A 70 23.95 -15.79 13.80
N LEU A 71 23.98 -15.93 12.48
CA LEU A 71 22.79 -16.21 11.67
C LEU A 71 22.79 -17.69 11.26
N PRO A 72 22.11 -18.57 12.01
CA PRO A 72 22.10 -20.01 11.76
C PRO A 72 21.10 -20.36 10.65
N TYR A 73 21.32 -19.85 9.44
CA TYR A 73 20.54 -20.21 8.23
C TYR A 73 21.38 -21.08 7.31
N ALA A 74 20.81 -22.20 6.87
CA ALA A 74 21.41 -23.06 5.87
C ALA A 74 20.38 -23.40 4.78
N LEU A 75 20.81 -23.55 3.54
CA LEU A 75 19.94 -24.10 2.50
C LEU A 75 19.59 -25.54 2.85
N LYS A 76 18.30 -25.89 2.74
CA LYS A 76 17.87 -27.28 2.89
C LYS A 76 18.47 -28.15 1.80
N ASP A 77 18.83 -29.37 2.15
CA ASP A 77 19.48 -30.29 1.21
C ASP A 77 18.61 -30.60 -0.02
N GLU A 78 17.28 -30.64 0.16
CA GLU A 78 16.29 -30.84 -0.91
C GLU A 78 16.33 -29.77 -2.00
N HIS A 79 16.77 -28.55 -1.66
CA HIS A 79 16.80 -27.39 -2.57
C HIS A 79 18.21 -26.94 -2.92
N ARG A 80 19.24 -27.61 -2.38
CA ARG A 80 20.64 -27.22 -2.54
C ARG A 80 21.08 -27.21 -4.01
N GLU A 81 20.62 -28.17 -4.82
CA GLU A 81 20.96 -28.23 -6.24
C GLU A 81 20.35 -27.04 -7.01
N GLU A 82 19.05 -26.77 -6.83
CA GLU A 82 18.34 -25.67 -7.52
C GLU A 82 18.87 -24.28 -7.09
N LEU A 83 19.32 -24.17 -5.83
CA LEU A 83 19.81 -22.92 -5.24
C LEU A 83 21.34 -22.87 -5.05
N ALA A 84 22.09 -23.78 -5.68
CA ALA A 84 23.55 -23.85 -5.54
C ALA A 84 24.25 -22.52 -5.90
N TRP A 85 23.68 -21.77 -6.85
CA TRP A 85 24.17 -20.46 -7.24
C TRP A 85 24.15 -19.41 -6.11
N LEU A 86 23.38 -19.65 -5.04
CA LEU A 86 23.25 -18.76 -3.89
C LEU A 86 24.37 -18.97 -2.85
N GLU A 87 25.02 -20.14 -2.82
CA GLU A 87 26.03 -20.50 -1.81
C GLU A 87 27.17 -19.46 -1.65
N PRO A 88 27.72 -18.85 -2.73
CA PRO A 88 28.73 -17.79 -2.59
C PRO A 88 28.25 -16.55 -1.82
N TYR A 89 26.94 -16.37 -1.70
CA TYR A 89 26.28 -15.24 -1.06
C TYR A 89 25.74 -15.57 0.35
N LEU A 90 26.15 -16.70 0.93
CA LEU A 90 25.76 -17.17 2.27
C LEU A 90 26.98 -17.35 3.21
N THR A 91 28.09 -16.65 2.91
CA THR A 91 29.39 -16.88 3.58
C THR A 91 29.58 -16.09 4.86
N THR A 92 28.95 -14.91 4.98
CA THR A 92 28.98 -14.07 6.18
C THR A 92 27.56 -13.76 6.65
N SER A 93 27.39 -13.37 7.92
CA SER A 93 26.09 -12.93 8.44
C SER A 93 25.46 -11.81 7.59
N THR A 94 26.25 -10.86 7.09
CA THR A 94 25.75 -9.78 6.23
C THR A 94 25.34 -10.30 4.85
N ASP A 95 26.10 -11.22 4.27
CA ASP A 95 25.78 -11.81 2.98
C ASP A 95 24.51 -12.66 3.06
N THR A 96 24.41 -13.50 4.09
CA THR A 96 23.24 -14.31 4.39
C THR A 96 22.00 -13.45 4.59
N LEU A 97 22.08 -12.40 5.42
CA LEU A 97 20.96 -11.48 5.59
C LEU A 97 20.55 -10.80 4.27
N ALA A 98 21.51 -10.30 3.50
CA ALA A 98 21.22 -9.69 2.19
C ALA A 98 20.53 -10.68 1.25
N SER A 99 20.99 -11.94 1.24
CA SER A 99 20.39 -13.02 0.46
C SER A 99 18.97 -13.34 0.90
N LEU A 100 18.69 -13.43 2.19
CA LEU A 100 17.33 -13.62 2.73
C LEU A 100 16.41 -12.44 2.38
N MET A 101 16.90 -11.20 2.48
CA MET A 101 16.16 -9.99 2.08
C MET A 101 15.80 -9.95 0.61
N LEU A 102 16.68 -10.42 -0.27
CA LEU A 102 16.37 -10.57 -1.69
C LEU A 102 15.45 -11.78 -1.92
N GLY A 103 15.62 -12.84 -1.13
CA GLY A 103 14.84 -14.07 -1.12
C GLY A 103 13.34 -13.84 -1.04
N THR A 104 12.90 -12.87 -0.23
CA THR A 104 11.48 -12.51 -0.10
C THR A 104 10.83 -12.04 -1.42
N ARG A 105 11.62 -11.78 -2.46
CA ARG A 105 11.13 -11.34 -3.78
C ARG A 105 11.13 -12.46 -4.81
N PHE A 106 12.06 -13.41 -4.74
CA PHE A 106 12.27 -14.39 -5.80
C PHE A 106 11.98 -15.84 -5.40
N LEU A 107 12.12 -16.22 -4.12
CA LEU A 107 11.95 -17.61 -3.67
C LEU A 107 10.55 -18.15 -4.02
N GLN A 108 9.52 -17.29 -3.99
CA GLN A 108 8.16 -17.63 -4.43
C GLN A 108 8.03 -18.11 -5.89
N PHE A 109 9.06 -17.94 -6.72
CA PHE A 109 9.09 -18.38 -8.12
C PHE A 109 9.92 -19.65 -8.33
N VAL A 110 10.76 -20.02 -7.37
CA VAL A 110 11.63 -21.21 -7.42
C VAL A 110 10.74 -22.47 -7.36
N GLY A 111 11.09 -23.52 -8.10
CA GLY A 111 10.29 -24.74 -8.24
C GLY A 111 8.97 -24.62 -9.01
N ARG A 112 8.56 -23.41 -9.44
CA ARG A 112 7.28 -23.22 -10.18
C ARG A 112 7.44 -23.40 -11.68
N THR A 113 6.46 -24.03 -12.31
CA THR A 113 6.48 -24.34 -13.75
C THR A 113 5.85 -23.24 -14.61
N GLY A 114 6.50 -22.92 -15.73
CA GLY A 114 5.97 -22.03 -16.77
C GLY A 114 6.89 -20.85 -17.11
N LEU A 115 6.80 -20.40 -18.37
CA LEU A 115 7.71 -19.41 -18.97
C LEU A 115 7.83 -18.09 -18.19
N TYR A 116 6.77 -17.69 -17.48
CA TYR A 116 6.82 -16.50 -16.64
C TYR A 116 7.77 -16.69 -15.44
N TYR A 117 7.64 -17.80 -14.70
CA TYR A 117 8.45 -18.05 -13.51
C TYR A 117 9.91 -18.31 -13.85
N GLU A 118 10.16 -19.08 -14.91
CA GLU A 118 11.52 -19.29 -15.46
C GLU A 118 12.22 -17.97 -15.79
N ARG A 119 11.50 -17.04 -16.45
CA ARG A 119 12.03 -15.70 -16.75
C ARG A 119 12.31 -14.90 -15.49
N MET A 120 11.46 -14.98 -14.48
CA MET A 120 11.65 -14.27 -13.21
C MET A 120 12.87 -14.80 -12.45
N VAL A 121 13.07 -16.11 -12.39
CA VAL A 121 14.24 -16.75 -11.76
C VAL A 121 15.51 -16.41 -12.54
N ALA A 122 15.54 -16.61 -13.86
CA ALA A 122 16.70 -16.30 -14.70
C ALA A 122 17.10 -14.82 -14.62
N ALA A 123 16.13 -13.90 -14.67
CA ALA A 123 16.38 -12.48 -14.52
C ALA A 123 16.91 -12.12 -13.12
N THR A 124 16.46 -12.83 -12.09
CA THR A 124 16.96 -12.67 -10.72
C THR A 124 18.41 -13.10 -10.63
N ILE A 125 18.74 -14.32 -11.08
CA ILE A 125 20.11 -14.87 -11.06
C ILE A 125 21.07 -13.91 -11.79
N GLY A 126 20.72 -13.45 -12.98
CA GLY A 126 21.57 -12.54 -13.75
C GLY A 126 21.81 -11.17 -13.10
N GLN A 127 20.88 -10.69 -12.27
CA GLN A 127 20.99 -9.41 -11.56
C GLN A 127 21.48 -9.54 -10.12
N PHE A 128 21.51 -10.76 -9.58
CA PHE A 128 21.75 -11.03 -8.17
C PHE A 128 23.08 -10.44 -7.66
N PRO A 129 24.23 -10.57 -8.37
CA PRO A 129 25.49 -10.01 -7.88
C PRO A 129 25.41 -8.51 -7.60
N THR A 130 24.75 -7.75 -8.50
CA THR A 130 24.58 -6.31 -8.34
C THR A 130 23.57 -5.96 -7.24
N MET A 131 22.46 -6.69 -7.16
CA MET A 131 21.45 -6.46 -6.12
C MET A 131 21.98 -6.79 -4.73
N HIS A 132 22.73 -7.88 -4.61
CA HIS A 132 23.35 -8.34 -3.37
C HIS A 132 24.40 -7.34 -2.89
N ALA A 133 25.36 -6.95 -3.74
CA ALA A 133 26.37 -5.93 -3.40
C ALA A 133 25.75 -4.59 -2.96
N LYS A 134 24.66 -4.15 -3.61
CA LYS A 134 23.92 -2.95 -3.19
C LYS A 134 23.21 -3.13 -1.84
N THR A 135 22.76 -4.34 -1.53
CA THR A 135 22.06 -4.65 -0.28
C THR A 135 23.04 -4.76 0.88
N THR A 136 24.17 -5.47 0.69
CA THR A 136 25.25 -5.56 1.68
C THR A 136 25.86 -4.19 1.97
N ALA A 137 26.10 -3.35 0.96
CA ALA A 137 26.56 -1.98 1.16
C ALA A 137 25.58 -1.16 2.03
N LYS A 138 24.26 -1.32 1.84
CA LYS A 138 23.25 -0.67 2.68
C LYS A 138 23.26 -1.20 4.10
N LEU A 139 23.36 -2.52 4.28
CA LEU A 139 23.45 -3.14 5.61
C LEU A 139 24.68 -2.65 6.36
N ASN A 140 25.86 -2.65 5.73
CA ASN A 140 27.09 -2.16 6.34
C ASN A 140 27.05 -0.68 6.73
N ALA A 141 26.25 0.13 6.01
CA ALA A 141 26.04 1.55 6.33
C ALA A 141 24.99 1.79 7.45
N LEU A 142 24.27 0.76 7.92
CA LEU A 142 23.32 0.92 9.01
C LEU A 142 24.07 1.13 10.33
N THR A 143 23.67 2.16 11.08
CA THR A 143 24.20 2.45 12.42
C THR A 143 23.40 1.78 13.54
N VAL A 144 22.15 1.42 13.27
CA VAL A 144 21.25 0.80 14.25
C VAL A 144 21.80 -0.56 14.67
N ARG A 145 21.86 -0.79 15.98
CA ARG A 145 22.27 -2.05 16.61
C ARG A 145 21.35 -2.35 17.79
N LEU A 146 21.22 -3.64 18.10
CA LEU A 146 20.52 -4.12 19.29
C LEU A 146 21.54 -4.56 20.32
N ALA A 147 21.20 -4.40 21.59
CA ALA A 147 21.95 -4.96 22.70
C ALA A 147 21.73 -6.46 22.83
N SER A 148 20.50 -6.93 22.60
CA SER A 148 20.22 -8.35 22.40
C SER A 148 18.96 -8.56 21.55
N TYR A 149 18.83 -9.78 21.04
CA TYR A 149 17.66 -10.25 20.33
C TYR A 149 17.16 -11.57 20.94
N TYR A 150 15.85 -11.68 21.12
CA TYR A 150 15.17 -12.88 21.60
C TYR A 150 14.28 -13.46 20.48
N CYS A 151 14.66 -14.63 19.97
CA CYS A 151 13.89 -15.41 18.99
C CYS A 151 12.90 -16.30 19.73
N GLY A 152 11.62 -15.92 19.78
CA GLY A 152 10.63 -16.63 20.57
C GLY A 152 9.32 -15.87 20.75
N ASP A 153 8.33 -16.51 21.36
CA ASP A 153 7.03 -15.91 21.62
C ASP A 153 7.16 -14.65 22.49
N VAL A 154 6.46 -13.59 22.10
CA VAL A 154 6.48 -12.32 22.82
C VAL A 154 5.91 -12.44 24.24
N ARG A 155 5.00 -13.38 24.50
CA ARG A 155 4.50 -13.68 25.85
C ARG A 155 5.62 -14.18 26.76
N ALA A 156 6.41 -15.14 26.28
CA ALA A 156 7.59 -15.63 26.99
C ALA A 156 8.65 -14.55 27.15
N TYR A 157 8.86 -13.73 26.11
CA TYR A 157 9.76 -12.59 26.17
C TYR A 157 9.37 -11.60 27.27
N LEU A 158 8.11 -11.16 27.31
CA LEU A 158 7.59 -10.21 28.30
C LEU A 158 7.62 -10.76 29.72
N ARG A 159 7.44 -12.07 29.91
CA ARG A 159 7.40 -12.71 31.22
C ARG A 159 8.80 -13.03 31.75
N ASP A 160 9.66 -13.59 30.90
CA ASP A 160 10.88 -14.26 31.34
C ASP A 160 12.16 -13.43 31.07
N VAL A 161 12.09 -12.45 30.16
CA VAL A 161 13.27 -11.67 29.72
C VAL A 161 13.14 -10.18 30.05
N VAL A 162 11.97 -9.58 29.84
CA VAL A 162 11.78 -8.14 30.03
C VAL A 162 11.57 -7.80 31.51
N PRO A 163 12.41 -6.95 32.14
CA PRO A 163 12.18 -6.50 33.51
C PRO A 163 10.82 -5.82 33.69
N ALA A 164 10.19 -6.00 34.84
CA ALA A 164 8.83 -5.51 35.11
C ALA A 164 8.70 -3.97 35.07
N ASP A 165 9.78 -3.26 35.39
CA ASP A 165 9.87 -1.80 35.40
C ASP A 165 10.39 -1.20 34.08
N ALA A 166 10.81 -2.05 33.13
CA ALA A 166 11.43 -1.60 31.89
C ALA A 166 10.42 -0.99 30.90
N PRO A 167 10.81 0.03 30.11
CA PRO A 167 9.96 0.61 29.09
C PRO A 167 9.75 -0.33 27.90
N VAL A 168 8.49 -0.48 27.49
CA VAL A 168 8.10 -1.38 26.38
C VAL A 168 7.41 -0.62 25.25
N ALA A 169 7.82 -0.89 24.01
CA ALA A 169 7.12 -0.44 22.81
C ALA A 169 6.70 -1.64 21.96
N MET A 170 5.42 -1.71 21.57
CA MET A 170 4.91 -2.84 20.79
C MET A 170 3.88 -2.43 19.75
N PHE A 171 3.91 -3.17 18.64
CA PHE A 171 2.89 -3.11 17.59
C PHE A 171 2.57 -4.53 17.11
N PRO A 172 1.82 -5.31 17.90
CA PRO A 172 1.60 -6.72 17.60
C PRO A 172 0.66 -6.91 16.40
N PRO A 173 0.94 -7.87 15.51
CA PRO A 173 0.09 -8.16 14.36
C PRO A 173 -1.11 -9.02 14.80
N PHE A 174 -2.22 -8.39 15.21
CA PHE A 174 -3.44 -9.11 15.63
C PHE A 174 -4.31 -9.66 14.47
N TYR A 175 -3.73 -9.89 13.29
CA TYR A 175 -4.39 -10.48 12.12
C TYR A 175 -3.78 -11.84 11.79
N ALA A 176 -4.61 -12.89 11.80
CA ALA A 176 -4.19 -14.25 11.47
C ALA A 176 -3.91 -14.43 9.95
N GLY A 177 -2.87 -15.19 9.60
CA GLY A 177 -2.63 -15.76 8.26
C GLY A 177 -1.92 -14.88 7.22
N ASP A 178 -1.96 -13.55 7.35
CA ASP A 178 -1.30 -12.65 6.39
C ASP A 178 0.22 -12.55 6.65
N TYR A 179 0.67 -12.89 7.86
CA TYR A 179 2.05 -12.66 8.29
C TYR A 179 2.91 -13.93 8.18
N GLU A 180 2.38 -15.14 8.40
CA GLU A 180 3.13 -16.39 8.16
C GLU A 180 3.34 -16.65 6.65
N SER A 181 2.34 -16.35 5.83
CA SER A 181 2.42 -16.56 4.37
C SER A 181 3.50 -15.71 3.67
N GLN A 182 3.91 -14.58 4.28
CA GLN A 182 4.90 -13.67 3.69
C GLN A 182 6.33 -14.21 3.72
N PHE A 183 6.65 -15.10 4.65
CA PHE A 183 7.99 -15.67 4.80
C PHE A 183 8.04 -17.19 4.65
N ALA A 184 6.90 -17.82 4.34
CA ALA A 184 6.81 -19.25 4.06
C ALA A 184 7.85 -19.73 3.03
N ALA A 185 8.21 -18.90 2.05
CA ALA A 185 9.27 -19.25 1.10
C ALA A 185 10.66 -19.35 1.78
N ILE A 186 10.98 -18.51 2.76
CA ILE A 186 12.24 -18.68 3.53
C ILE A 186 12.18 -20.01 4.31
N ASP A 187 11.06 -20.29 4.97
CA ASP A 187 10.86 -21.55 5.72
C ASP A 187 10.90 -22.79 4.81
N GLU A 188 10.48 -22.66 3.55
CA GLU A 188 10.54 -23.72 2.53
C GLU A 188 12.01 -24.03 2.19
N PHE A 189 12.80 -23.02 1.84
CA PHE A 189 14.14 -23.20 1.26
C PHE A 189 15.30 -23.23 2.26
N PHE A 190 15.10 -22.75 3.50
CA PHE A 190 16.16 -22.66 4.51
C PHE A 190 15.82 -23.40 5.81
N ASP A 191 16.80 -24.09 6.36
CA ASP A 191 16.81 -24.53 7.76
C ASP A 191 17.28 -23.39 8.65
N TRP A 192 16.55 -23.19 9.75
CA TRP A 192 16.87 -22.22 10.79
C TRP A 192 16.21 -22.64 12.12
N PRO A 193 16.67 -22.15 13.27
CA PRO A 193 16.12 -22.54 14.58
C PRO A 193 14.82 -21.79 14.84
N ALA A 194 13.76 -22.18 14.13
CA ALA A 194 12.42 -21.64 14.30
C ALA A 194 11.92 -21.87 15.74
N PRO A 195 11.41 -20.83 16.42
CA PRO A 195 10.87 -21.00 17.76
C PRO A 195 9.54 -21.74 17.71
N SER A 196 9.24 -22.50 18.77
CA SER A 196 7.91 -23.03 19.00
C SER A 196 7.07 -21.99 19.74
N TYR A 197 5.86 -21.74 19.26
CA TYR A 197 4.90 -20.82 19.87
C TYR A 197 3.47 -21.26 19.55
N ASP A 198 2.54 -20.92 20.43
CA ASP A 198 1.13 -21.22 20.23
C ASP A 198 0.48 -20.22 19.28
N THR A 199 -0.58 -20.65 18.59
CA THR A 199 -1.39 -19.75 17.76
C THR A 199 -1.93 -18.60 18.63
N LEU A 200 -1.85 -17.38 18.10
CA LEU A 200 -2.34 -16.19 18.80
C LEU A 200 -3.88 -16.09 18.70
N ASP A 201 -4.57 -16.71 19.65
CA ASP A 201 -6.01 -16.57 19.85
C ASP A 201 -6.37 -15.29 20.61
N GLU A 202 -7.65 -15.08 20.93
CA GLU A 202 -8.10 -13.88 21.65
C GLU A 202 -7.54 -13.82 23.07
N ASP A 203 -7.45 -14.94 23.77
CA ASP A 203 -6.91 -15.00 25.14
C ASP A 203 -5.43 -14.64 25.15
N GLY A 204 -4.64 -15.13 24.20
CA GLY A 204 -3.24 -14.75 24.02
C GLY A 204 -3.07 -13.26 23.68
N LYS A 205 -4.01 -12.63 22.95
CA LYS A 205 -3.98 -11.17 22.73
C LYS A 205 -4.21 -10.40 24.02
N GLU A 206 -5.16 -10.83 24.84
CA GLU A 206 -5.43 -10.20 26.14
C GLU A 206 -4.26 -10.39 27.12
N GLU A 207 -3.59 -11.54 27.10
CA GLU A 207 -2.38 -11.79 27.89
C GLU A 207 -1.26 -10.79 27.52
N ILE A 208 -1.01 -10.59 26.23
CA ILE A 208 0.00 -9.64 25.75
C ILE A 208 -0.37 -8.21 26.16
N ILE A 209 -1.64 -7.81 26.00
CA ILE A 209 -2.12 -6.48 26.39
C ILE A 209 -1.91 -6.29 27.88
N GLY A 210 -2.40 -7.22 28.72
CA GLY A 210 -2.27 -7.16 30.17
C GLY A 210 -0.81 -7.02 30.62
N ALA A 211 0.07 -7.87 30.11
CA ALA A 211 1.49 -7.81 30.41
C ALA A 211 2.09 -6.43 30.08
N VAL A 212 1.74 -5.83 28.94
CA VAL A 212 2.23 -4.49 28.59
C VAL A 212 1.66 -3.41 29.51
N LEU A 213 0.37 -3.49 29.87
CA LEU A 213 -0.31 -2.47 30.69
C LEU A 213 0.19 -2.41 32.13
N ASP A 214 0.65 -3.53 32.69
CA ASP A 214 1.18 -3.64 34.06
C ASP A 214 2.52 -2.89 34.25
N ARG A 215 3.12 -2.39 33.17
CA ARG A 215 4.41 -1.70 33.19
C ARG A 215 4.26 -0.21 33.47
N PRO A 216 5.27 0.46 34.07
CA PRO A 216 5.20 1.89 34.35
C PRO A 216 5.29 2.73 33.07
N HIS A 217 6.04 2.25 32.07
CA HIS A 217 6.33 2.95 30.83
C HIS A 217 6.07 2.05 29.64
N TRP A 218 4.98 2.32 28.91
CA TRP A 218 4.66 1.54 27.72
C TRP A 218 3.95 2.34 26.65
N ILE A 219 4.06 1.86 25.42
CA ILE A 219 3.28 2.27 24.25
C ILE A 219 2.90 1.04 23.41
N LEU A 220 1.61 0.95 23.06
CA LEU A 220 1.01 -0.15 22.34
C LEU A 220 0.18 0.40 21.16
N GLY A 221 0.50 0.01 19.94
CA GLY A 221 -0.33 0.30 18.78
C GLY A 221 -1.17 -0.90 18.37
N LEU A 222 -2.47 -0.69 18.15
CA LEU A 222 -3.43 -1.72 17.76
C LEU A 222 -4.25 -1.26 16.55
N HIS A 223 -4.63 -2.20 15.69
CA HIS A 223 -5.56 -1.91 14.59
C HIS A 223 -7.05 -2.03 14.97
N ILE A 224 -7.34 -2.35 16.23
CA ILE A 224 -8.68 -2.48 16.79
C ILE A 224 -8.80 -1.49 17.96
N GLU A 225 -9.91 -0.75 18.01
CA GLU A 225 -10.20 0.12 19.15
C GLU A 225 -10.56 -0.75 20.36
N ARG A 226 -10.01 -0.40 21.53
CA ARG A 226 -10.27 -1.04 22.82
C ARG A 226 -10.97 -0.02 23.72
N PRO A 227 -12.32 -0.03 23.79
CA PRO A 227 -13.07 0.91 24.62
C PRO A 227 -12.60 0.99 26.07
N GLU A 228 -12.18 -0.15 26.62
CA GLU A 228 -11.62 -0.32 27.97
C GLU A 228 -10.30 0.44 28.19
N LEU A 229 -9.50 0.67 27.13
CA LEU A 229 -8.23 1.41 27.18
C LEU A 229 -8.38 2.88 26.78
N ARG A 230 -9.61 3.39 26.68
CA ARG A 230 -9.87 4.75 26.18
C ARG A 230 -9.21 5.85 27.01
N ALA A 231 -9.02 5.65 28.32
CA ALA A 231 -8.32 6.61 29.18
C ALA A 231 -6.82 6.73 28.82
N GLN A 232 -6.23 5.65 28.32
CA GLN A 232 -4.85 5.51 27.88
C GLN A 232 -4.68 5.77 26.38
N LEU A 233 -5.75 6.09 25.63
CA LEU A 233 -5.63 6.46 24.22
C LEU A 233 -4.82 7.76 24.09
N ARG A 234 -3.71 7.68 23.35
CA ARG A 234 -2.77 8.78 23.10
C ARG A 234 -2.58 9.08 21.62
N GLY A 235 -2.88 8.15 20.72
CA GLY A 235 -2.77 8.38 19.28
C GLY A 235 -3.90 7.75 18.49
N VAL A 236 -4.32 8.41 17.42
CA VAL A 236 -5.05 7.75 16.33
C VAL A 236 -4.38 8.12 15.02
N VAL A 237 -3.83 7.13 14.33
CA VAL A 237 -3.09 7.32 13.07
C VAL A 237 -3.86 6.67 11.92
N GLN A 238 -4.29 7.47 10.96
CA GLN A 238 -4.88 6.99 9.72
C GLN A 238 -4.16 7.63 8.54
N THR A 239 -3.40 6.83 7.80
CA THR A 239 -2.52 7.31 6.71
C THR A 239 -3.23 7.50 5.37
N SER A 240 -4.36 6.81 5.17
CA SER A 240 -5.18 6.94 3.97
C SER A 240 -6.66 6.87 4.30
N ASN A 241 -7.51 7.47 3.45
CA ASN A 241 -8.96 7.54 3.69
C ASN A 241 -9.63 6.16 3.79
N ARG A 242 -9.01 5.11 3.23
CA ARG A 242 -9.49 3.73 3.30
C ARG A 242 -8.64 2.84 4.21
N GLY A 243 -7.57 3.38 4.79
CA GLY A 243 -6.68 2.63 5.67
C GLY A 243 -7.37 2.42 7.02
N LEU A 244 -7.18 1.23 7.59
CA LEU A 244 -7.58 0.96 8.97
C LEU A 244 -6.79 1.90 9.90
N PRO A 245 -7.46 2.60 10.82
CA PRO A 245 -6.77 3.41 11.80
C PRO A 245 -5.91 2.53 12.72
N ILE A 246 -4.80 3.09 13.18
CA ILE A 246 -4.00 2.54 14.27
C ILE A 246 -4.33 3.36 15.51
N TYR A 247 -4.82 2.69 16.55
CA TYR A 247 -5.05 3.24 17.87
C TYR A 247 -3.79 3.03 18.71
N VAL A 248 -3.24 4.12 19.22
CA VAL A 248 -2.01 4.10 20.01
C VAL A 248 -2.38 4.40 21.46
N TYR A 249 -2.14 3.42 22.32
CA TYR A 249 -2.32 3.51 23.76
C TYR A 249 -0.96 3.69 24.41
N ALA A 250 -0.87 4.50 25.46
CA ALA A 250 0.35 4.61 26.25
C ALA A 250 0.04 4.99 27.70
N SER A 251 0.92 4.55 28.61
CA SER A 251 0.94 4.89 30.04
C SER A 251 0.78 6.40 30.30
N SER A 252 1.50 7.23 29.56
CA SER A 252 1.52 8.68 29.69
C SER A 252 1.91 9.35 28.37
N GLY A 253 1.99 10.68 28.36
CA GLY A 253 2.43 11.47 27.21
C GLY A 253 1.30 12.21 26.46
N PRO A 254 1.66 12.94 25.40
CA PRO A 254 0.74 13.80 24.68
C PRO A 254 -0.31 13.02 23.88
N ARG A 255 -1.37 13.72 23.46
CA ARG A 255 -2.39 13.18 22.55
C ARG A 255 -2.17 13.67 21.13
N ARG A 256 -2.25 12.77 20.15
CA ARG A 256 -2.03 13.04 18.72
C ARG A 256 -3.14 12.43 17.87
N VAL A 257 -3.61 13.17 16.88
CA VAL A 257 -4.54 12.66 15.87
C VAL A 257 -3.93 12.95 14.51
N VAL A 258 -3.71 11.89 13.75
CA VAL A 258 -3.18 11.96 12.39
C VAL A 258 -4.25 11.44 11.46
N ARG A 259 -4.69 12.30 10.55
CA ARG A 259 -5.70 11.99 9.54
C ARG A 259 -5.11 12.17 8.15
N PRO A 260 -5.63 11.44 7.15
CA PRO A 260 -5.17 11.63 5.78
C PRO A 260 -5.50 13.05 5.34
N VAL A 261 -4.48 13.80 4.93
CA VAL A 261 -4.66 15.10 4.30
C VAL A 261 -4.56 14.92 2.79
N GLN A 262 -5.61 15.32 2.08
CA GLN A 262 -5.57 15.35 0.63
C GLN A 262 -4.75 16.55 0.19
N GLN A 263 -3.51 16.30 -0.25
CA GLN A 263 -2.68 17.32 -0.87
C GLN A 263 -3.36 17.80 -2.17
N THR A 264 -3.54 19.11 -2.32
CA THR A 264 -4.12 19.74 -3.50
C THR A 264 -3.14 20.70 -4.14
N ALA A 265 -3.16 20.81 -5.47
CA ALA A 265 -2.34 21.76 -6.21
C ALA A 265 -3.21 22.52 -7.23
N PRO A 266 -2.88 23.79 -7.52
CA PRO A 266 -3.63 24.58 -8.48
C PRO A 266 -3.50 24.00 -9.89
N ILE A 267 -4.59 24.15 -10.67
CA ILE A 267 -4.58 23.89 -12.10
C ILE A 267 -4.67 25.23 -12.83
N PRO A 268 -3.65 25.60 -13.62
CA PRO A 268 -3.64 26.88 -14.33
C PRO A 268 -4.62 26.92 -15.51
N MET A 269 -5.12 25.76 -15.96
CA MET A 269 -6.10 25.67 -17.03
C MET A 269 -7.47 26.22 -16.59
N PRO A 270 -8.04 27.18 -17.33
CA PRO A 270 -9.37 27.70 -17.03
C PRO A 270 -10.41 26.59 -17.20
N LYS A 271 -11.49 26.63 -16.40
CA LYS A 271 -12.59 25.67 -16.51
C LYS A 271 -13.65 26.23 -17.43
N ILE A 272 -14.39 25.35 -18.11
CA ILE A 272 -15.56 25.76 -18.90
C ILE A 272 -16.56 26.52 -18.02
N SER A 273 -17.01 27.69 -18.50
CA SER A 273 -18.05 28.49 -17.85
C SER A 273 -19.43 27.83 -18.00
N PRO A 274 -20.41 28.11 -17.13
CA PRO A 274 -21.78 27.63 -17.31
C PRO A 274 -22.40 28.00 -18.66
N THR A 275 -22.03 29.16 -19.24
CA THR A 275 -22.59 29.67 -20.50
C THR A 275 -21.76 29.32 -21.73
N ASP A 276 -20.52 28.85 -21.55
CA ASP A 276 -19.60 28.58 -22.65
C ASP A 276 -20.14 27.48 -23.57
N GLU A 277 -19.97 27.67 -24.87
CA GLU A 277 -20.12 26.61 -25.85
C GLU A 277 -18.86 25.73 -25.88
N LEU A 278 -19.06 24.45 -26.16
CA LEU A 278 -17.97 23.51 -26.29
C LEU A 278 -17.26 23.74 -27.64
N GLY A 279 -15.97 24.07 -27.56
CA GLY A 279 -15.09 24.26 -28.71
C GLY A 279 -14.84 23.01 -29.55
N ASP A 280 -13.91 23.08 -30.49
CA ASP A 280 -13.75 22.07 -31.56
C ASP A 280 -12.52 21.17 -31.44
N ARG A 281 -11.57 21.48 -30.56
CA ARG A 281 -10.37 20.65 -30.36
C ARG A 281 -10.29 20.10 -28.95
N MET A 282 -10.34 18.77 -28.82
CA MET A 282 -10.18 18.10 -27.53
C MET A 282 -8.73 17.67 -27.31
N SER A 283 -8.24 17.81 -26.08
CA SER A 283 -6.92 17.34 -25.66
C SER A 283 -6.97 16.74 -24.26
N VAL A 284 -6.01 15.85 -23.99
CA VAL A 284 -5.87 15.14 -22.71
C VAL A 284 -4.54 15.53 -22.09
N HIS A 285 -4.57 15.97 -20.83
CA HIS A 285 -3.42 16.52 -20.11
C HIS A 285 -3.15 15.70 -18.85
N PRO A 286 -1.97 15.08 -18.69
CA PRO A 286 -1.60 14.44 -17.43
C PRO A 286 -1.67 15.44 -16.26
N LEU A 287 -2.27 15.02 -15.15
CA LEU A 287 -2.36 15.80 -13.92
C LEU A 287 -1.47 15.19 -12.85
N THR A 288 -0.83 16.05 -12.06
CA THR A 288 -0.23 15.60 -10.80
C THR A 288 -1.30 15.11 -9.83
N GLY A 289 -0.91 14.31 -8.83
CA GLY A 289 -1.82 13.84 -7.79
C GLY A 289 -2.57 14.98 -7.09
N GLY A 290 -1.86 16.08 -6.78
CA GLY A 290 -2.45 17.27 -6.17
C GLY A 290 -3.43 18.02 -7.08
N GLN A 291 -3.14 18.10 -8.38
CA GLN A 291 -4.04 18.72 -9.35
C GLN A 291 -5.31 17.90 -9.54
N PHE A 292 -5.18 16.59 -9.73
CA PHE A 292 -6.35 15.71 -9.81
C PHE A 292 -7.18 15.76 -8.53
N ALA A 293 -6.52 15.75 -7.38
CA ALA A 293 -7.16 15.94 -6.07
C ALA A 293 -7.98 17.23 -5.99
N GLN A 294 -7.46 18.35 -6.51
CA GLN A 294 -8.14 19.64 -6.53
C GLN A 294 -9.39 19.66 -7.44
N VAL A 295 -9.33 19.02 -8.61
CA VAL A 295 -10.50 18.95 -9.51
C VAL A 295 -11.55 18.00 -8.95
N ARG A 296 -11.09 16.87 -8.41
CA ARG A 296 -11.95 15.87 -7.80
C ARG A 296 -12.73 16.43 -6.62
N SER A 297 -12.11 17.24 -5.75
CA SER A 297 -12.79 17.86 -4.61
C SER A 297 -13.88 18.86 -5.03
N GLN A 298 -13.78 19.43 -6.23
CA GLN A 298 -14.77 20.37 -6.77
C GLN A 298 -15.96 19.67 -7.43
N PHE A 299 -15.74 18.54 -8.11
CA PHE A 299 -16.75 17.97 -9.03
C PHE A 299 -17.16 16.54 -8.76
N MET A 300 -16.38 15.78 -7.99
CA MET A 300 -16.73 14.40 -7.67
C MET A 300 -17.71 14.35 -6.50
N SER A 301 -18.59 13.35 -6.49
CA SER A 301 -19.51 13.11 -5.39
C SER A 301 -18.76 12.92 -4.05
N LYS A 302 -19.27 13.54 -2.99
CA LYS A 302 -18.73 13.43 -1.62
C LYS A 302 -18.77 11.99 -1.08
N THR A 303 -19.64 11.14 -1.62
CA THR A 303 -19.78 9.73 -1.22
C THR A 303 -18.69 8.82 -1.79
N ILE A 304 -17.92 9.27 -2.78
CA ILE A 304 -16.86 8.46 -3.39
C ILE A 304 -15.56 8.68 -2.63
N LEU A 305 -15.11 7.66 -1.91
CA LEU A 305 -13.84 7.68 -1.19
C LEU A 305 -12.66 7.86 -2.16
N PRO A 306 -11.80 8.88 -1.97
CA PRO A 306 -10.60 9.09 -2.76
C PRO A 306 -9.73 7.84 -2.93
N GLY A 307 -9.38 7.50 -4.17
CA GLY A 307 -8.32 6.55 -4.51
C GLY A 307 -7.07 7.26 -5.04
N SER A 308 -5.95 6.55 -5.05
CA SER A 308 -4.68 6.98 -5.64
C SER A 308 -4.54 6.36 -7.04
N PRO A 309 -4.70 7.15 -8.12
CA PRO A 309 -4.61 6.61 -9.47
C PRO A 309 -3.15 6.37 -9.90
N LEU A 310 -2.99 5.49 -10.87
CA LEU A 310 -1.73 5.35 -11.63
C LEU A 310 -1.55 6.52 -12.60
N LEU A 311 -2.61 6.84 -13.34
CA LEU A 311 -2.65 7.93 -14.30
C LEU A 311 -3.91 8.74 -14.05
N ALA A 312 -3.77 10.06 -13.92
CA ALA A 312 -4.88 11.00 -13.88
C ALA A 312 -4.71 12.02 -15.00
N CYS A 313 -5.80 12.34 -15.68
CA CYS A 313 -5.80 13.26 -16.80
C CYS A 313 -6.96 14.26 -16.70
N GLY A 314 -6.67 15.51 -17.06
CA GLY A 314 -7.67 16.53 -17.37
C GLY A 314 -8.05 16.46 -18.83
N VAL A 315 -9.34 16.64 -19.12
CA VAL A 315 -9.86 16.75 -20.49
C VAL A 315 -10.11 18.22 -20.76
N ALA A 316 -9.51 18.74 -21.82
CA ALA A 316 -9.65 20.13 -22.24
C ALA A 316 -10.27 20.22 -23.63
N VAL A 317 -11.12 21.21 -23.85
CA VAL A 317 -11.59 21.60 -25.19
C VAL A 317 -11.25 23.06 -25.42
N ASP A 318 -10.51 23.35 -26.49
CA ASP A 318 -9.98 24.69 -26.81
C ASP A 318 -9.31 25.36 -25.60
N GLY A 319 -8.48 24.60 -24.88
CA GLY A 319 -7.72 25.06 -23.72
C GLY A 319 -8.53 25.20 -22.42
N ARG A 320 -9.84 24.91 -22.42
CA ARG A 320 -10.69 24.93 -21.22
C ARG A 320 -10.92 23.54 -20.67
N LEU A 321 -10.70 23.34 -19.37
CA LEU A 321 -10.97 22.10 -18.67
C LEU A 321 -12.49 21.80 -18.64
N VAL A 322 -12.88 20.65 -19.16
CA VAL A 322 -14.27 20.18 -19.21
C VAL A 322 -14.53 18.97 -18.31
N GLY A 323 -13.49 18.34 -17.78
CA GLY A 323 -13.59 17.25 -16.80
C GLY A 323 -12.25 16.57 -16.57
N ALA A 324 -12.27 15.45 -15.87
CA ALA A 324 -11.09 14.64 -15.61
C ALA A 324 -11.43 13.15 -15.49
N PHE A 325 -10.44 12.30 -15.76
CA PHE A 325 -10.54 10.86 -15.56
C PHE A 325 -9.24 10.30 -14.98
N ALA A 326 -9.30 9.10 -14.41
CA ALA A 326 -8.14 8.43 -13.86
C ALA A 326 -8.22 6.89 -13.92
N PHE A 327 -7.08 6.26 -14.17
CA PHE A 327 -6.91 4.82 -14.26
C PHE A 327 -6.14 4.25 -13.06
N LEU A 328 -6.51 3.03 -12.67
CA LEU A 328 -5.72 2.16 -11.80
C LEU A 328 -4.91 1.17 -12.64
N PRO A 329 -3.81 0.62 -12.08
CA PRO A 329 -3.06 -0.41 -12.77
C PRO A 329 -3.92 -1.66 -13.00
N PRO A 330 -3.66 -2.44 -14.07
CA PRO A 330 -4.32 -3.71 -14.29
C PRO A 330 -4.14 -4.65 -13.09
N LYS A 331 -5.25 -5.23 -12.61
CA LYS A 331 -5.23 -6.14 -11.45
C LYS A 331 -5.33 -7.62 -11.84
N PHE A 332 -6.25 -7.96 -12.74
CA PHE A 332 -6.55 -9.35 -13.11
C PHE A 332 -6.11 -9.68 -14.54
N ASP A 333 -6.57 -8.89 -15.51
CA ASP A 333 -6.12 -8.98 -16.91
C ASP A 333 -5.01 -7.95 -17.14
N PRO A 334 -3.77 -8.35 -17.48
CA PRO A 334 -2.65 -7.44 -17.72
C PRO A 334 -2.87 -6.42 -18.83
N ALA A 335 -3.78 -6.69 -19.77
CA ALA A 335 -4.08 -5.84 -20.92
C ALA A 335 -5.31 -4.94 -20.70
N CYS A 336 -5.98 -5.04 -19.55
CA CYS A 336 -7.19 -4.29 -19.23
C CYS A 336 -6.96 -3.32 -18.06
N ALA A 337 -7.03 -2.02 -18.33
CA ALA A 337 -6.92 -1.01 -17.29
C ALA A 337 -8.27 -0.68 -16.64
N TYR A 338 -8.24 -0.36 -15.35
CA TYR A 338 -9.47 -0.03 -14.62
C TYR A 338 -9.67 1.48 -14.53
N LEU A 339 -10.71 2.01 -15.20
CA LEU A 339 -11.13 3.40 -15.11
C LEU A 339 -11.78 3.63 -13.73
N MET A 340 -10.99 4.18 -12.82
CA MET A 340 -11.34 4.36 -11.41
C MET A 340 -12.26 5.55 -11.18
N SER A 341 -12.08 6.61 -11.96
CA SER A 341 -12.83 7.84 -11.79
C SER A 341 -12.96 8.53 -13.13
N ASP A 342 -14.12 9.10 -13.39
CA ASP A 342 -14.33 9.99 -14.51
C ASP A 342 -15.54 10.91 -14.24
N PHE A 343 -15.33 12.21 -14.32
CA PHE A 343 -16.33 13.21 -13.95
C PHE A 343 -16.17 14.49 -14.77
N PRO A 344 -17.28 15.12 -15.18
CA PRO A 344 -17.26 16.40 -15.89
C PRO A 344 -17.13 17.58 -14.91
N VAL A 345 -16.78 18.75 -15.43
CA VAL A 345 -17.06 20.02 -14.75
C VAL A 345 -18.57 20.18 -14.65
N SER A 346 -19.09 20.12 -13.42
CA SER A 346 -20.51 19.87 -13.15
C SER A 346 -21.43 21.02 -13.51
N TRP A 347 -20.92 22.27 -13.52
CA TRP A 347 -21.71 23.47 -13.82
C TRP A 347 -21.79 23.83 -15.30
N SER A 348 -21.20 23.04 -16.21
CA SER A 348 -21.38 23.25 -17.65
C SER A 348 -22.85 23.18 -18.07
N ARG A 349 -23.21 23.86 -19.18
CA ARG A 349 -24.56 23.77 -19.77
C ARG A 349 -24.93 22.39 -20.31
N TYR A 350 -23.98 21.47 -20.51
CA TYR A 350 -24.25 20.19 -21.16
C TYR A 350 -24.63 19.09 -20.17
N ARG A 351 -25.83 18.51 -20.29
CA ARG A 351 -26.33 17.45 -19.39
C ARG A 351 -25.53 16.14 -19.51
N ARG A 352 -24.97 15.87 -20.69
CA ARG A 352 -24.28 14.60 -21.02
C ARG A 352 -22.77 14.74 -21.12
N LEU A 353 -22.18 15.80 -20.55
CA LEU A 353 -20.74 16.04 -20.62
C LEU A 353 -19.93 14.88 -20.03
N SER A 354 -20.45 14.18 -19.02
CA SER A 354 -19.81 12.98 -18.45
C SER A 354 -19.52 11.89 -19.48
N LYS A 355 -20.31 11.79 -20.57
CA LYS A 355 -20.06 10.81 -21.64
C LYS A 355 -18.84 11.19 -22.48
N LEU A 356 -18.59 12.48 -22.68
CA LEU A 356 -17.38 12.95 -23.36
C LEU A 356 -16.13 12.56 -22.56
N ILE A 357 -16.19 12.64 -21.23
CA ILE A 357 -15.06 12.28 -20.37
C ILE A 357 -14.72 10.80 -20.49
N VAL A 358 -15.73 9.91 -20.53
CA VAL A 358 -15.52 8.49 -20.80
C VAL A 358 -14.94 8.28 -22.21
N MET A 359 -15.48 8.95 -23.21
CA MET A 359 -14.98 8.85 -24.59
C MET A 359 -13.52 9.31 -24.71
N ALA A 360 -13.15 10.38 -24.01
CA ALA A 360 -11.78 10.89 -23.90
C ALA A 360 -10.84 9.87 -23.24
N ALA A 361 -11.30 9.19 -22.17
CA ALA A 361 -10.52 8.13 -21.53
C ALA A 361 -10.24 6.95 -22.47
N MET A 362 -11.05 6.76 -23.51
CA MET A 362 -10.94 5.66 -24.47
C MET A 362 -10.10 5.97 -25.71
N THR A 363 -9.53 7.17 -25.83
CA THR A 363 -8.83 7.60 -27.06
C THR A 363 -7.43 7.02 -27.20
N ARG A 364 -6.85 7.13 -28.39
CA ARG A 364 -5.45 6.77 -28.71
C ARG A 364 -4.47 7.52 -27.83
N GLU A 365 -4.70 8.81 -27.59
CA GLU A 365 -3.84 9.65 -26.74
C GLU A 365 -3.84 9.15 -25.30
N SER A 366 -5.03 8.82 -24.76
CA SER A 366 -5.17 8.25 -23.43
C SER A 366 -4.51 6.87 -23.30
N GLN A 367 -4.66 6.01 -24.32
CA GLN A 367 -3.97 4.71 -24.39
C GLN A 367 -2.46 4.89 -24.37
N LEU A 368 -1.91 5.81 -25.17
CA LEU A 368 -0.47 6.05 -25.24
C LEU A 368 0.10 6.51 -23.90
N LEU A 369 -0.58 7.43 -23.22
CA LEU A 369 -0.19 7.88 -21.87
C LEU A 369 -0.17 6.73 -20.86
N LEU A 370 -1.19 5.87 -20.91
CA LEU A 370 -1.33 4.75 -20.01
C LEU A 370 -0.28 3.66 -20.26
N GLN A 371 -0.06 3.29 -21.52
CA GLN A 371 0.96 2.32 -21.90
C GLN A 371 2.37 2.82 -21.55
N ARG A 372 2.65 4.12 -21.73
CA ARG A 372 3.91 4.74 -21.31
C ARG A 372 4.11 4.67 -19.80
N SER A 373 3.05 4.88 -19.02
CA SER A 373 3.09 4.83 -17.55
C SER A 373 3.31 3.42 -17.01
N LEU A 374 2.84 2.39 -17.73
CA LEU A 374 2.95 0.99 -17.31
C LEU A 374 4.12 0.23 -17.93
N SER A 375 4.70 0.76 -19.01
CA SER A 375 5.58 0.01 -19.91
C SER A 375 4.95 -1.33 -20.36
N LYS A 376 3.63 -1.31 -20.59
CA LYS A 376 2.82 -2.49 -20.99
C LYS A 376 1.86 -2.14 -22.09
N ARG A 377 1.52 -3.14 -22.91
CA ARG A 377 0.45 -3.02 -23.90
C ARG A 377 -0.91 -3.10 -23.21
N ILE A 378 -1.77 -2.12 -23.48
CA ILE A 378 -3.14 -2.04 -22.94
C ILE A 378 -4.10 -1.95 -24.11
N THR A 379 -5.03 -2.89 -24.22
CA THR A 379 -5.97 -2.98 -25.35
C THR A 379 -7.42 -2.86 -24.93
N ALA A 380 -7.70 -2.92 -23.63
CA ALA A 380 -9.04 -2.82 -23.08
C ALA A 380 -9.09 -1.95 -21.83
N TRP A 381 -10.30 -1.56 -21.45
CA TRP A 381 -10.58 -0.92 -20.18
C TRP A 381 -11.85 -1.48 -19.54
N SER A 382 -11.97 -1.31 -18.23
CA SER A 382 -13.19 -1.62 -17.47
C SER A 382 -13.45 -0.61 -16.37
N THR A 383 -14.69 -0.52 -15.89
CA THR A 383 -15.10 0.30 -14.74
C THR A 383 -16.28 -0.32 -14.02
N THR A 384 -16.54 0.14 -12.80
CA THR A 384 -17.70 -0.23 -12.00
C THR A 384 -18.58 0.98 -11.74
N ALA A 385 -19.88 0.84 -11.99
CA ALA A 385 -20.89 1.83 -11.67
C ALA A 385 -21.89 1.26 -10.66
N PHE A 386 -22.13 2.00 -9.58
CA PHE A 386 -23.16 1.69 -8.58
C PHE A 386 -24.43 2.49 -8.88
N THR A 387 -25.59 1.84 -8.87
CA THR A 387 -26.86 2.46 -9.26
C THR A 387 -28.07 1.65 -8.76
N ASN A 388 -29.21 2.32 -8.58
CA ASN A 388 -30.49 1.65 -8.29
C ASN A 388 -31.23 1.18 -9.56
N HIS A 389 -30.69 1.50 -10.74
CA HIS A 389 -31.24 1.09 -12.04
C HIS A 389 -30.44 -0.06 -12.64
N PRO A 390 -31.09 -0.95 -13.44
CA PRO A 390 -30.40 -2.09 -14.06
C PRO A 390 -29.34 -1.69 -15.09
N ASN A 391 -29.31 -0.43 -15.53
CA ASN A 391 -28.30 0.12 -16.42
C ASN A 391 -27.84 1.50 -15.95
N SER A 392 -26.58 1.84 -16.20
CA SER A 392 -26.06 3.19 -15.98
C SER A 392 -26.51 4.14 -17.11
N ALA A 393 -27.04 5.31 -16.76
CA ALA A 393 -27.36 6.36 -17.74
C ALA A 393 -26.12 6.86 -18.51
N LYS A 394 -24.95 6.73 -17.87
CA LYS A 394 -23.64 7.17 -18.37
C LYS A 394 -23.02 6.14 -19.31
N TYR A 395 -22.83 4.90 -18.83
CA TYR A 395 -22.13 3.85 -19.59
C TYR A 395 -23.05 2.93 -20.39
N GLY A 396 -24.32 2.82 -20.00
CA GLY A 396 -25.23 1.80 -20.53
C GLY A 396 -25.75 2.05 -21.94
N ARG A 397 -25.76 3.31 -22.42
CA ARG A 397 -26.21 3.66 -23.78
C ARG A 397 -25.48 4.89 -24.31
N GLY A 398 -25.13 4.87 -25.60
CA GLY A 398 -24.71 6.05 -26.36
C GLY A 398 -23.21 6.24 -26.54
N ILE A 399 -22.37 5.51 -25.81
CA ILE A 399 -20.91 5.49 -26.01
C ILE A 399 -20.55 4.28 -26.88
N PRO A 400 -20.02 4.46 -28.10
CA PRO A 400 -19.69 3.32 -28.95
C PRO A 400 -18.61 2.41 -28.33
N GLY A 401 -18.68 1.11 -28.59
CA GLY A 401 -17.71 0.13 -28.08
C GLY A 401 -17.86 -0.26 -26.60
N VAL A 402 -18.66 0.47 -25.82
CA VAL A 402 -18.88 0.17 -24.39
C VAL A 402 -19.98 -0.87 -24.22
N LYS A 403 -19.69 -1.93 -23.47
CA LYS A 403 -20.62 -3.03 -23.18
C LYS A 403 -20.73 -3.27 -21.69
N LEU A 404 -21.92 -3.66 -21.23
CA LEU A 404 -22.12 -4.21 -19.90
C LEU A 404 -21.51 -5.62 -19.89
N GLN A 405 -20.51 -5.83 -19.03
CA GLN A 405 -19.79 -7.10 -18.90
C GLN A 405 -20.37 -7.95 -17.76
N LYS A 406 -20.76 -7.31 -16.65
CA LYS A 406 -21.30 -7.99 -15.47
C LYS A 406 -22.32 -7.11 -14.75
N ARG A 407 -23.34 -7.74 -14.18
CA ARG A 407 -24.29 -7.14 -13.23
C ARG A 407 -24.31 -7.98 -11.97
N SER A 408 -24.28 -7.34 -10.81
CA SER A 408 -24.38 -7.98 -9.50
C SER A 408 -25.43 -7.29 -8.63
N GLU A 409 -26.15 -8.08 -7.83
CA GLU A 409 -27.22 -7.69 -6.91
C GLU A 409 -27.17 -8.64 -5.69
N PRO A 410 -27.07 -8.14 -4.44
CA PRO A 410 -26.95 -6.74 -4.07
C PRO A 410 -25.59 -6.14 -4.50
N ALA A 411 -25.50 -4.80 -4.57
CA ALA A 411 -24.22 -4.14 -4.79
C ALA A 411 -23.32 -4.27 -3.55
N ALA A 412 -22.00 -4.37 -3.77
CA ALA A 412 -21.04 -4.50 -2.67
C ALA A 412 -20.85 -3.22 -1.84
N ASP A 413 -21.41 -2.08 -2.26
CA ASP A 413 -21.30 -0.82 -1.52
C ASP A 413 -22.32 -0.67 -0.39
N GLY A 414 -23.28 -1.60 -0.28
CA GLY A 414 -24.33 -1.59 0.75
C GLY A 414 -25.35 -0.46 0.62
N VAL A 415 -25.26 0.37 -0.42
CA VAL A 415 -26.13 1.54 -0.64
C VAL A 415 -27.00 1.36 -1.88
N HIS A 416 -26.42 0.82 -2.94
CA HIS A 416 -27.12 0.69 -4.22
C HIS A 416 -27.63 -0.74 -4.44
N ARG A 417 -28.69 -0.86 -5.24
CA ARG A 417 -29.23 -2.17 -5.64
C ARG A 417 -28.29 -2.94 -6.57
N TYR A 418 -27.71 -2.25 -7.56
CA TYR A 418 -26.89 -2.87 -8.61
C TYR A 418 -25.45 -2.38 -8.60
N GLN A 419 -24.54 -3.33 -8.81
CA GLN A 419 -23.16 -3.10 -9.21
C GLN A 419 -22.99 -3.53 -10.66
N LEU A 420 -22.66 -2.58 -11.55
CA LEU A 420 -22.56 -2.79 -12.99
C LEU A 420 -21.12 -2.63 -13.46
N GLN A 421 -20.56 -3.66 -14.08
CA GLN A 421 -19.24 -3.61 -14.70
C GLN A 421 -19.38 -3.33 -16.19
N TYR A 422 -18.78 -2.23 -16.65
CA TYR A 422 -18.72 -1.84 -18.05
C TYR A 422 -17.29 -1.92 -18.56
N GLY A 423 -17.11 -2.14 -19.85
CA GLY A 423 -15.80 -2.09 -20.49
C GLY A 423 -15.87 -2.14 -22.00
N GLY A 424 -14.71 -2.02 -22.64
CA GLY A 424 -14.59 -2.02 -24.09
C GLY A 424 -13.13 -1.88 -24.55
N PRO A 425 -12.90 -1.82 -25.87
CA PRO A 425 -11.59 -1.53 -26.42
C PRO A 425 -11.16 -0.10 -26.10
N ILE A 426 -9.85 0.13 -26.02
CA ILE A 426 -9.23 1.45 -25.86
C ILE A 426 -8.35 1.76 -27.07
N GLY A 427 -8.26 3.03 -27.46
CA GLY A 427 -7.44 3.46 -28.60
C GLY A 427 -8.10 3.32 -29.97
N GLY A 428 -9.42 3.09 -30.03
CA GLY A 428 -10.15 2.96 -31.29
C GLY A 428 -10.39 4.27 -32.04
N TRP A 429 -10.17 5.42 -31.39
CA TRP A 429 -10.40 6.76 -31.95
C TRP A 429 -9.45 7.79 -31.33
N SER A 430 -9.25 8.92 -32.00
CA SER A 430 -8.55 10.12 -31.49
C SER A 430 -9.46 10.98 -30.61
N CYS A 431 -8.87 11.99 -29.98
CA CYS A 431 -9.65 13.01 -29.27
C CYS A 431 -10.65 13.74 -30.18
N ASP A 432 -10.25 14.12 -31.38
CA ASP A 432 -11.12 14.86 -32.31
C ASP A 432 -12.30 14.01 -32.81
N GLU A 433 -12.04 12.73 -33.09
CA GLU A 433 -13.08 11.76 -33.46
C GLU A 433 -14.09 11.56 -32.32
N ALA A 434 -13.61 11.44 -31.08
CA ALA A 434 -14.44 11.33 -29.89
C ALA A 434 -15.30 12.59 -29.64
N LEU A 435 -14.73 13.78 -29.79
CA LEU A 435 -15.45 15.04 -29.62
C LEU A 435 -16.53 15.21 -30.69
N THR A 436 -16.20 14.93 -31.96
CA THR A 436 -17.14 15.01 -33.09
C THR A 436 -18.34 14.08 -32.87
N GLU A 437 -18.07 12.82 -32.51
CA GLU A 437 -19.12 11.85 -32.25
C GLU A 437 -19.99 12.23 -31.03
N TRP A 438 -19.37 12.76 -29.98
CA TRP A 438 -20.11 13.26 -28.83
C TRP A 438 -20.99 14.45 -29.19
N LYS A 439 -20.48 15.44 -29.93
CA LYS A 439 -21.28 16.61 -30.38
C LYS A 439 -22.49 16.15 -31.19
N ARG A 440 -22.29 15.21 -32.11
CA ARG A 440 -23.34 14.64 -32.95
C ARG A 440 -24.44 13.95 -32.14
N LYS A 441 -24.09 13.13 -31.14
CA LYS A 441 -25.05 12.32 -30.36
C LYS A 441 -25.61 13.01 -29.12
N HIS A 442 -24.86 13.91 -28.52
CA HIS A 442 -25.07 14.37 -27.14
C HIS A 442 -24.94 15.89 -26.97
N GLY A 443 -24.28 16.59 -27.90
CA GLY A 443 -23.99 18.03 -27.77
C GLY A 443 -25.22 18.95 -27.77
N LYS A 444 -26.38 18.47 -28.26
CA LYS A 444 -27.64 19.22 -28.25
C LYS A 444 -28.40 19.16 -26.91
N ASP A 445 -28.01 18.26 -25.99
CA ASP A 445 -28.71 18.09 -24.70
C ASP A 445 -28.16 19.04 -23.63
N GLN A 446 -28.82 20.19 -23.50
CA GLN A 446 -28.42 21.28 -22.62
C GLN A 446 -29.35 21.42 -21.41
N LYS A 447 -28.83 21.97 -20.33
CA LYS A 447 -29.58 22.37 -19.14
C LYS A 447 -30.37 23.63 -19.50
N SER A 448 -31.62 23.65 -19.06
CA SER A 448 -32.52 24.81 -19.13
C SER A 448 -32.01 25.96 -18.27
#